data_AF-A0A2N7QFD0-F1
#
_entry.id   AF-A0A2N7QFD0-F1
#
_cell.length_a   1.000
_cell.length_b   1.000
_cell.length_c   1.000
_cell.angle_alpha   90.00
_cell.angle_beta   90.00
_cell.angle_gamma   90.00
#
_symmetry.space_group_name_H-M   'P 1'
#
loop_
_entity.id
_entity.type
_entity.pdbx_description
1 polymer ?
#
loop_
_entity_poly.entity_id
_entity_poly.type
_entity_poly.pdbx_seq_one_letter_code
_entity_poly.pdbx_strand_id
1 'polypeptide(L)'
;DTTLILADVAEMALKQMKENLKIILDERYPPEKIEEIAEILSQGYFTHDYPITYEEAKKLGLPVSKDMPVEIYQLMKLFPQPVRGTPTVEYIPLPRKGTKS
;
A
#
# COMPACT_ATOMS: atom_id res chain seq x y z
N ASP A 1 16.24 21.16 15.07
CA ASP A 1 15.22 21.43 14.04
C ASP A 1 15.22 20.39 12.91
N THR A 2 14.87 19.15 13.22
CA THR A 2 14.73 18.08 12.20
C THR A 2 13.26 17.80 11.87
N THR A 3 12.33 18.09 12.79
CA THR A 3 10.90 17.80 12.65
C THR A 3 10.27 18.57 11.49
N LEU A 4 10.61 19.85 11.31
CA LEU A 4 10.05 20.67 10.22
C LEU A 4 10.51 20.20 8.84
N ILE A 5 11.79 19.84 8.72
CA ILE A 5 12.35 19.29 7.47
C ILE A 5 11.69 17.96 7.12
N LEU A 6 11.51 17.08 8.11
CA LEU A 6 10.85 15.79 7.89
C LEU A 6 9.37 15.95 7.54
N ALA A 7 8.68 16.95 8.09
CA ALA A 7 7.30 17.26 7.72
C ALA A 7 7.17 17.70 6.26
N ASP A 8 8.06 18.59 5.79
CA ASP A 8 8.10 19.05 4.39
C ASP A 8 8.38 17.90 3.41
N VAL A 9 9.36 17.04 3.75
CA VAL A 9 9.65 15.84 2.95
C VAL A 9 8.46 14.87 2.92
N ALA A 10 7.77 14.69 4.04
CA ALA A 10 6.59 13.84 4.11
C ALA A 10 5.43 14.40 3.26
N GLU A 11 5.18 15.70 3.32
CA GLU A 11 4.15 16.37 2.51
C GLU A 11 4.43 16.20 1.01
N MET A 12 5.68 16.42 0.58
CA MET A 12 6.10 16.20 -0.80
C MET A 12 5.89 14.75 -1.24
N ALA A 13 6.26 13.79 -0.40
CA ALA A 13 6.12 12.37 -0.72
C ALA A 13 4.65 11.95 -0.88
N LEU A 14 3.76 12.43 0.00
CA LEU A 14 2.31 12.19 -0.09
C LEU A 14 1.73 12.75 -1.39
N LYS A 15 2.12 13.97 -1.76
CA LYS A 15 1.68 14.60 -3.01
C LYS A 15 2.12 13.79 -4.23
N GLN A 16 3.38 13.39 -4.29
CA GLN A 16 3.91 12.57 -5.40
C GLN A 16 3.22 11.21 -5.48
N MET A 17 2.99 10.56 -4.34
CA MET A 17 2.27 9.27 -4.29
C MET A 17 0.85 9.41 -4.83
N LYS A 18 0.13 10.45 -4.42
CA LYS A 18 -1.23 10.73 -4.90
C LYS A 18 -1.25 11.00 -6.41
N GLU A 19 -0.31 11.79 -6.93
CA GLU A 19 -0.19 12.04 -8.38
C GLU A 19 0.10 10.76 -9.17
N ASN A 20 1.00 9.90 -8.68
CA ASN A 20 1.28 8.61 -9.30
C ASN A 20 0.06 7.69 -9.33
N LEU A 21 -0.71 7.64 -8.23
CA LEU A 21 -1.95 6.86 -8.18
C LEU A 21 -2.98 7.36 -9.19
N LYS A 22 -3.11 8.68 -9.38
CA LYS A 22 -3.99 9.25 -10.40
C LYS A 22 -3.62 8.79 -11.80
N ILE A 23 -2.32 8.75 -12.14
CA ILE A 23 -1.83 8.27 -13.44
C ILE A 23 -2.16 6.78 -13.64
N ILE A 24 -2.01 5.95 -12.60
CA ILE A 24 -2.28 4.50 -12.69
C ILE A 24 -3.78 4.22 -12.87
N LEU A 25 -4.63 5.02 -12.21
CA LEU A 25 -6.08 4.86 -12.21
C LEU A 25 -6.76 5.58 -13.39
N ASP A 26 -6.02 6.40 -14.13
CA ASP A 26 -6.52 7.11 -15.30
C ASP A 26 -7.09 6.14 -16.33
N GLU A 27 -8.07 6.60 -17.10
CA GLU A 27 -8.83 5.82 -18.10
C GLU A 27 -9.66 4.64 -17.54
N ARG A 28 -9.42 4.19 -16.30
CA ARG A 28 -10.16 3.08 -15.67
C ARG A 28 -11.32 3.54 -14.80
N TYR A 29 -11.26 4.78 -14.31
CA TYR A 29 -12.22 5.33 -13.35
C TYR A 29 -12.64 6.76 -13.73
N PRO A 30 -13.85 7.20 -13.36
CA PRO A 30 -14.23 8.61 -13.42
C PRO A 30 -13.33 9.49 -12.52
N PRO A 31 -13.11 10.77 -12.86
CA PRO A 31 -12.22 11.66 -12.11
C PRO A 31 -12.50 11.73 -10.60
N GLU A 32 -13.78 11.75 -10.21
CA GLU A 32 -14.19 11.77 -8.79
C GLU A 32 -13.73 10.51 -8.04
N LYS A 33 -13.83 9.36 -8.70
CA LYS A 33 -13.45 8.07 -8.12
C LYS A 33 -11.94 7.90 -8.08
N ILE A 34 -11.23 8.43 -9.07
CA ILE A 34 -9.76 8.50 -9.06
C ILE A 34 -9.30 9.32 -7.85
N GLU A 35 -9.91 10.48 -7.60
CA GLU A 35 -9.56 11.34 -6.46
C GLU A 35 -9.76 10.61 -5.13
N GLU A 36 -10.91 9.96 -4.95
CA GLU A 36 -11.25 9.19 -3.74
C GLU A 36 -10.25 8.06 -3.47
N ILE A 37 -9.96 7.24 -4.49
CA ILE A 37 -9.05 6.10 -4.34
C ILE A 37 -7.62 6.57 -4.10
N ALA A 38 -7.15 7.60 -4.82
CA ALA A 38 -5.82 8.14 -4.67
C ALA A 38 -5.61 8.75 -3.28
N GLU A 39 -6.61 9.42 -2.72
CA GLU A 39 -6.59 9.94 -1.35
C GLU A 39 -6.43 8.81 -0.33
N ILE A 40 -7.27 7.78 -0.43
CA ILE A 40 -7.29 6.67 0.53
C ILE A 40 -5.98 5.87 0.51
N LEU A 41 -5.43 5.59 -0.67
CA LEU A 41 -4.23 4.77 -0.82
C LEU A 41 -2.92 5.54 -0.59
N SER A 42 -2.93 6.87 -0.64
CA SER A 42 -1.75 7.70 -0.38
C SER A 42 -1.59 8.09 1.08
N GLN A 43 -2.68 8.11 1.85
CA GLN A 43 -2.69 8.54 3.24
C GLN A 43 -2.62 7.39 4.25
N GLY A 44 -2.56 7.74 5.54
CA GLY A 44 -2.47 6.80 6.66
C GLY A 44 -3.75 6.02 6.98
N TYR A 45 -4.60 5.71 6.00
CA TYR A 45 -5.76 4.82 6.21
C TYR A 45 -5.33 3.37 6.45
N PHE A 46 -4.20 2.97 5.86
CA PHE A 46 -3.63 1.64 5.98
C PHE A 46 -2.16 1.72 6.39
N THR A 47 -1.76 0.89 7.34
CA THR A 47 -0.34 0.66 7.63
C THR A 47 0.23 -0.32 6.60
N HIS A 48 1.53 -0.25 6.32
CA HIS A 48 2.18 -1.09 5.31
C HIS A 48 2.06 -2.60 5.58
N ASP A 49 1.84 -3.00 6.83
CA ASP A 49 1.66 -4.37 7.29
C ASP A 49 0.19 -4.82 7.31
N TYR A 50 -0.76 -3.91 7.05
CA TYR A 50 -2.18 -4.24 6.98
C TYR A 50 -2.58 -4.56 5.54
N PRO A 51 -2.90 -5.83 5.21
CA PRO A 51 -3.33 -6.19 3.86
C PRO A 51 -4.73 -5.65 3.59
N ILE A 52 -4.93 -5.03 2.42
CA ILE A 52 -6.26 -4.66 1.93
C ILE A 52 -7.02 -5.95 1.57
N THR A 53 -8.08 -6.24 2.30
CA THR A 53 -8.91 -7.43 2.10
C THR A 53 -9.80 -7.30 0.86
N TYR A 54 -10.33 -8.44 0.38
CA TYR A 54 -11.28 -8.46 -0.76
C TYR A 54 -12.48 -7.52 -0.52
N GLU A 55 -13.06 -7.55 0.68
CA GLU A 55 -14.24 -6.72 1.00
C GLU A 55 -13.90 -5.23 1.05
N GLU A 56 -12.72 -4.86 1.55
CA GLU A 56 -12.25 -3.47 1.55
C GLU A 56 -11.98 -2.97 0.13
N ALA A 57 -11.25 -3.75 -0.67
CA ALA A 57 -10.97 -3.41 -2.06
C ALA A 57 -12.27 -3.25 -2.87
N LYS A 58 -13.26 -4.13 -2.64
CA LYS A 58 -14.58 -4.03 -3.26
C LYS A 58 -15.33 -2.77 -2.85
N LYS A 59 -15.30 -2.40 -1.55
CA LYS A 59 -15.89 -1.15 -1.05
C LYS A 59 -15.22 0.09 -1.66
N LEU A 60 -13.92 0.04 -1.91
CA LEU A 60 -13.18 1.09 -2.62
C LEU A 60 -13.54 1.18 -4.11
N GLY A 61 -14.31 0.23 -4.65
CA GLY A 61 -14.66 0.17 -6.07
C GLY A 61 -13.55 -0.40 -6.95
N LEU A 62 -12.56 -1.08 -6.36
CA LEU A 62 -11.51 -1.75 -7.12
C LEU A 62 -12.08 -2.97 -7.87
N PRO A 63 -11.51 -3.34 -9.02
CA PRO A 63 -12.05 -4.37 -9.88
C PRO A 63 -11.53 -5.73 -9.40
N VAL A 64 -11.99 -6.17 -8.22
CA VAL A 64 -11.55 -7.40 -7.57
C VAL A 64 -12.54 -8.54 -7.78
N SER A 65 -12.01 -9.74 -8.06
CA SER A 65 -12.78 -10.98 -8.09
C SER A 65 -12.28 -11.95 -7.03
N LYS A 66 -13.20 -12.76 -6.50
CA LYS A 66 -12.91 -13.90 -5.63
C LYS A 66 -12.93 -15.23 -6.38
N ASP A 67 -13.15 -15.18 -7.69
CA ASP A 67 -13.18 -16.37 -8.53
C ASP A 67 -11.77 -16.94 -8.64
N MET A 68 -11.61 -18.17 -8.18
CA MET A 68 -10.36 -18.91 -8.23
C MET A 68 -10.58 -20.18 -9.05
N PRO A 69 -10.40 -20.14 -10.38
CA PRO A 69 -10.49 -21.32 -11.23
C PRO A 69 -9.51 -22.40 -10.77
N VAL A 70 -9.85 -23.67 -11.04
CA VAL A 70 -9.06 -24.83 -10.59
C VAL A 70 -7.64 -24.78 -11.16
N GLU A 71 -7.47 -24.25 -12.37
CA GLU A 71 -6.20 -24.07 -13.06
C GLU A 71 -5.25 -23.16 -12.28
N ILE A 72 -5.78 -22.12 -11.62
CA ILE A 72 -4.98 -21.22 -10.76
C ILE A 72 -4.47 -21.98 -9.53
N TYR A 73 -5.31 -22.80 -8.90
CA TYR A 73 -4.86 -23.65 -7.79
C TYR A 73 -3.82 -24.69 -8.22
N GLN A 74 -3.96 -25.23 -9.43
CA GLN A 74 -2.96 -26.15 -10.01
C GLN A 74 -1.63 -25.44 -10.24
N LEU A 75 -1.64 -24.21 -10.75
CA LEU A 75 -0.45 -23.38 -10.91
C LEU A 75 0.22 -23.09 -9.56
N MET A 76 -0.54 -22.68 -8.54
CA MET A 76 0.01 -22.40 -7.21
C MET A 76 0.69 -23.61 -6.56
N LYS A 77 0.21 -24.84 -6.84
CA LYS A 77 0.85 -26.07 -6.35
C LYS A 77 2.25 -26.28 -6.93
N LEU A 78 2.57 -25.70 -8.08
CA LEU A 78 3.91 -25.76 -8.69
C LEU A 78 4.91 -24.83 -7.99
N PHE A 79 4.43 -23.82 -7.28
CA PHE A 79 5.24 -22.82 -6.59
C PHE A 79 4.85 -22.74 -5.10
N PRO A 80 5.14 -23.79 -4.30
CA PRO A 80 4.83 -23.77 -2.88
C PRO A 80 5.60 -22.61 -2.21
N GLN A 81 4.87 -21.74 -1.53
CA GLN A 81 5.49 -20.66 -0.75
C GLN A 81 6.37 -21.27 0.35
N PRO A 82 7.62 -20.83 0.51
CA PRO A 82 8.49 -21.33 1.57
C PRO A 82 7.83 -21.07 2.93
N VAL A 83 7.73 -22.13 3.74
CA VAL A 83 7.01 -22.14 5.04
C VAL A 83 7.66 -21.22 6.10
N ARG A 84 8.82 -20.63 5.80
CA ARG A 84 9.44 -19.61 6.64
C ARG A 84 8.75 -18.27 6.35
N GLY A 85 7.81 -17.92 7.22
CA GLY A 85 7.27 -16.57 7.36
C GLY A 85 8.33 -15.63 7.91
N THR A 86 9.34 -15.29 7.09
CA THR A 86 10.05 -14.03 7.30
C THR A 86 9.05 -12.92 7.01
N PRO A 87 8.80 -11.98 7.93
CA PRO A 87 8.07 -10.76 7.60
C PRO A 87 8.70 -10.15 6.34
N THR A 88 7.94 -9.98 5.28
CA THR A 88 8.44 -9.38 4.02
C THR A 88 8.82 -7.91 4.20
N VAL A 89 8.37 -7.31 5.30
CA VAL A 89 8.72 -5.94 5.71
C VAL A 89 9.31 -6.01 7.10
N GLU A 90 10.62 -5.77 7.19
CA GLU A 90 11.32 -5.60 8.46
C GLU A 90 11.03 -4.18 8.96
N TYR A 91 10.09 -4.04 9.89
CA TYR A 91 9.87 -2.77 10.59
C TYR A 91 11.07 -2.51 11.51
N ILE A 92 11.89 -1.50 11.20
CA ILE A 92 12.97 -1.02 12.07
C ILE A 92 12.47 0.24 12.83
N PRO A 93 11.86 0.11 14.02
CA PRO A 93 11.61 1.25 14.88
C PRO A 93 12.90 1.56 15.65
N LEU A 94 13.74 2.44 15.12
CA LEU A 94 14.84 3.00 15.92
C LEU A 94 14.66 4.51 16.11
N PRO A 95 14.19 4.96 17.29
CA PRO A 95 14.55 6.28 17.76
C PRO A 95 16.02 6.26 18.22
N ARG A 96 16.88 7.09 17.60
CA ARG A 96 18.24 7.35 18.07
C ARG A 96 18.20 7.89 19.49
N LYS A 97 18.54 7.07 20.50
CA LYS A 97 18.95 7.59 21.81
C LYS A 97 20.36 8.14 21.66
N GLY A 98 20.49 9.47 21.77
CA GLY A 98 21.77 10.14 21.80
C GLY A 98 22.60 9.68 23.01
N THR A 99 23.76 9.10 22.75
CA THR A 99 24.85 9.08 23.72
C THR A 99 25.62 10.38 23.56
N LYS A 100 25.39 11.31 24.48
CA LYS A 100 26.38 12.34 24.81
C LYS A 100 27.59 11.63 25.41
N SER A 101 28.77 11.89 24.89
CA SER A 101 30.04 11.84 25.60
C SER A 101 30.79 13.13 25.29
#